data_AF-A0A842Q8U3-F1
#
_entry.id   AF-A0A842Q8U3-F1
#
_cell.length_a   1.000
_cell.length_b   1.000
_cell.length_c   1.000
_cell.angle_alpha   90.00
_cell.angle_beta   90.00
_cell.angle_gamma   90.00
#
_symmetry.space_group_name_H-M   'P 1'
#
loop_
_entity.id
_entity.type
_entity.pdbx_description
1 polymer ?
#
loop_
_entity_poly.entity_id
_entity_poly.type
_entity_poly.pdbx_seq_one_letter_code
_entity_poly.pdbx_strand_id
1 'polypeptide(L)'
;MIRVVMDTSALVSLELIGILEGSLGIIEITIPEAVKKELKELSEYQDKEGKSAQRVLNLISRKRVNVVKIKNQIKAKEILSKNVDYGESECIISCIENNIKT
;
A
#
# COMPACT_ATOMS: atom_id res chain seq x y z
N MET A 1 -2.65 18.01 6.24
CA MET A 1 -1.92 16.73 6.13
C MET A 1 -2.28 16.10 4.79
N ILE A 2 -1.30 15.69 3.99
CA ILE A 2 -1.55 15.14 2.65
C ILE A 2 -1.95 13.68 2.82
N ARG A 3 -3.08 13.25 2.26
CA ARG A 3 -3.53 11.84 2.31
C ARG A 3 -3.17 11.17 1.00
N VAL A 4 -2.54 10.00 1.06
CA VAL A 4 -2.15 9.24 -0.12
C VAL A 4 -2.57 7.78 0.03
N VAL A 5 -2.92 7.16 -1.10
CA VAL A 5 -2.99 5.70 -1.21
C VAL A 5 -1.72 5.26 -1.90
N MET A 6 -1.08 4.22 -1.37
CA MET A 6 0.16 3.68 -1.96
C MET A 6 0.00 2.20 -2.23
N ASP A 7 0.53 1.78 -3.37
CA ASP A 7 0.68 0.39 -3.75
C ASP A 7 1.92 -0.21 -3.11
N THR A 8 2.12 -1.52 -3.32
CA THR A 8 3.27 -2.25 -2.77
C THR A 8 4.59 -1.69 -3.31
N SER A 9 4.68 -1.39 -4.61
CA SER A 9 5.92 -0.98 -5.25
C SER A 9 6.40 0.40 -4.74
N ALA A 10 5.50 1.36 -4.54
CA ALA A 10 5.87 2.67 -4.02
C ALA A 10 6.34 2.58 -2.57
N LEU A 11 5.67 1.80 -1.72
CA LEU A 11 6.07 1.61 -0.31
C LEU A 11 7.47 1.01 -0.21
N VAL A 12 7.72 -0.06 -0.96
CA VAL A 12 9.02 -0.75 -0.98
C VAL A 12 10.09 0.17 -1.52
N SER A 13 9.82 0.92 -2.59
CA SER A 13 10.77 1.86 -3.18
C SER A 13 11.17 2.99 -2.23
N LEU A 14 10.20 3.60 -1.53
CA LEU A 14 10.49 4.64 -0.53
C LEU A 14 11.26 4.09 0.67
N GLU A 15 10.97 2.87 1.08
CA GLU A 15 11.67 2.20 2.17
C GLU A 15 13.09 1.77 1.78
N LEU A 16 13.30 1.35 0.53
CA LEU A 16 14.62 0.99 0.00
C LEU A 16 15.60 2.17 0.04
N ILE A 17 15.11 3.39 -0.22
CA ILE A 17 15.90 4.62 -0.15
C ILE A 17 15.84 5.31 1.21
N GLY A 18 15.14 4.72 2.20
CA GLY A 18 15.11 5.19 3.58
C GLY A 18 14.32 6.48 3.84
N ILE A 19 13.39 6.86 2.96
CA ILE A 19 12.60 8.10 3.12
C ILE A 19 11.17 7.87 3.61
N LEU A 20 10.70 6.62 3.63
CA LEU A 20 9.32 6.30 4.01
C LEU A 20 8.99 6.77 5.43
N GLU A 21 9.79 6.43 6.44
CA GLU A 21 9.46 6.80 7.83
C GLU A 21 9.47 8.33 8.05
N GLY A 22 10.37 9.04 7.36
CA GLY A 22 10.45 10.51 7.40
C GLY A 22 9.26 11.18 6.70
N SER A 23 8.76 10.60 5.61
CA SER A 23 7.62 11.16 4.88
C SER A 23 6.32 11.13 5.69
N LEU A 24 6.17 10.16 6.61
CA LEU A 24 5.01 10.02 7.50
C LEU A 24 4.76 11.22 8.43
N GLY A 25 5.74 12.12 8.60
CA GLY A 25 5.53 13.40 9.30
C GLY A 25 4.72 14.42 8.47
N ILE A 26 4.57 14.18 7.18
CA ILE A 26 4.00 15.10 6.18
C ILE A 26 2.76 14.47 5.52
N ILE A 27 2.82 13.15 5.30
CA ILE A 27 1.78 12.38 4.60
C ILE A 27 1.12 11.33 5.52
N GLU A 28 -0.18 11.16 5.33
CA GLU A 28 -0.96 10.06 5.88
C GLU A 28 -1.11 8.99 4.81
N ILE A 29 -0.48 7.83 5.03
CA ILE A 29 -0.52 6.72 4.08
C ILE A 29 -1.67 5.78 4.43
N THR A 30 -2.49 5.48 3.44
CA THR A 30 -3.52 4.44 3.48
C THR A 30 -3.22 3.36 2.45
N ILE A 31 -3.41 2.09 2.81
CA ILE A 31 -3.22 0.96 1.90
C ILE A 31 -4.44 0.03 1.99
N PRO A 32 -4.86 -0.62 0.89
CA PRO A 32 -5.87 -1.66 0.95
C PRO A 32 -5.32 -2.95 1.57
N GLU A 33 -6.22 -3.87 1.98
CA GLU A 33 -5.83 -5.19 2.53
C GLU A 33 -5.01 -6.01 1.52
N ALA A 34 -5.27 -5.89 0.22
CA ALA A 34 -4.48 -6.55 -0.84
C ALA A 34 -3.00 -6.16 -0.79
N VAL A 35 -2.68 -4.86 -0.70
CA VAL A 35 -1.29 -4.37 -0.59
C VAL A 35 -0.61 -4.91 0.68
N LYS A 36 -1.32 -5.00 1.80
CA LYS A 36 -0.77 -5.63 3.01
C LYS A 36 -0.44 -7.11 2.79
N LYS A 37 -1.24 -7.83 2.00
CA LYS A 37 -1.01 -9.24 1.66
C LYS A 37 0.23 -9.39 0.78
N GLU A 38 0.36 -8.57 -0.26
CA GLU A 38 1.53 -8.54 -1.13
C GLU A 38 2.82 -8.23 -0.36
N LEU A 39 2.78 -7.27 0.57
CA LEU A 39 3.92 -6.99 1.45
C LEU A 39 4.33 -8.18 2.32
N LYS A 40 3.36 -9.00 2.77
CA LYS A 40 3.67 -10.24 3.52
C LYS A 40 4.35 -11.27 2.62
N GLU A 41 3.81 -11.50 1.44
CA GLU A 41 4.40 -12.42 0.45
C GLU A 41 5.82 -11.96 0.08
N LEU A 42 6.00 -10.67 -0.19
CA LEU A 42 7.30 -10.08 -0.50
C LEU A 42 8.28 -10.15 0.69
N SER A 43 7.80 -10.08 1.94
CA SER A 43 8.67 -10.17 3.12
C SER A 43 9.31 -11.55 3.32
N GLU A 44 8.85 -12.59 2.62
CA GLU A 44 9.42 -13.93 2.67
C GLU A 44 10.76 -14.03 1.91
N TYR A 45 11.04 -13.06 1.03
CA TYR A 45 12.28 -13.00 0.26
C TYR A 45 13.44 -12.44 1.09
N GLN A 46 14.64 -13.02 0.93
CA GLN A 46 15.83 -12.64 1.71
C GLN A 46 16.63 -11.46 1.11
N ASP A 47 16.17 -10.92 -0.02
CA ASP A 47 16.81 -9.82 -0.71
C ASP A 47 16.50 -8.45 -0.07
N LYS A 48 16.89 -7.36 -0.75
CA LYS A 48 16.68 -6.00 -0.27
C LYS A 48 15.20 -5.62 -0.25
N GLU A 49 14.42 -6.12 -1.20
CA GLU A 49 12.99 -5.82 -1.34
C GLU A 49 12.21 -6.50 -0.23
N GLY A 50 12.46 -7.78 0.03
CA GLY A 50 11.80 -8.49 1.13
C GLY A 50 12.15 -7.93 2.50
N LYS A 51 13.41 -7.55 2.73
CA LYS A 51 13.80 -6.80 3.95
C LYS A 51 13.07 -5.47 4.07
N SER A 52 12.81 -4.79 2.96
CA SER A 52 12.11 -3.50 2.96
C SER A 52 10.62 -3.71 3.21
N ALA A 53 9.98 -4.69 2.57
CA ALA A 53 8.60 -5.09 2.84
C ALA A 53 8.39 -5.43 4.33
N GLN A 54 9.34 -6.16 4.96
CA GLN A 54 9.30 -6.44 6.39
C GLN A 54 9.34 -5.17 7.26
N ARG A 55 10.11 -4.15 6.87
CA ARG A 55 10.15 -2.86 7.57
C ARG A 55 8.85 -2.07 7.37
N VAL A 56 8.26 -2.09 6.18
CA VAL A 56 6.92 -1.52 5.93
C VAL A 56 5.86 -2.19 6.81
N LEU A 57 5.86 -3.52 6.93
CA LEU A 57 4.96 -4.25 7.82
C LEU A 57 5.11 -3.85 9.30
N ASN A 58 6.32 -3.48 9.74
CA ASN A 58 6.55 -2.94 11.08
C ASN A 58 5.94 -1.54 11.26
N LEU A 59 5.94 -0.69 10.22
CA LEU A 59 5.24 0.60 10.27
C LEU A 59 3.72 0.39 10.36
N ILE A 60 3.19 -0.58 9.63
CA ILE A 60 1.76 -0.97 9.71
C ILE A 60 1.42 -1.46 11.12
N SER A 61 2.22 -2.33 11.73
CA SER A 61 1.95 -2.85 13.09
C SER A 61 2.00 -1.76 14.16
N ARG A 62 2.84 -0.74 13.96
CA ARG A 62 2.92 0.48 14.78
C ARG A 62 1.82 1.50 14.49
N LYS A 63 0.84 1.17 13.63
CA LYS A 63 -0.26 2.06 13.20
C LYS A 63 0.22 3.37 12.57
N ARG A 64 1.38 3.33 11.92
CA ARG A 64 1.97 4.46 11.19
C ARG A 64 1.51 4.51 9.74
N VAL A 65 1.01 3.39 9.22
CA VAL A 65 0.35 3.25 7.91
C VAL A 65 -1.03 2.66 8.14
N ASN A 66 -2.07 3.30 7.60
CA ASN A 66 -3.45 2.88 7.76
C ASN A 66 -3.77 1.76 6.79
N VAL A 67 -4.40 0.69 7.27
CA VAL A 67 -4.88 -0.42 6.44
C VAL A 67 -6.40 -0.35 6.39
N VAL A 68 -6.97 -0.34 5.19
CA VAL A 68 -8.41 -0.27 4.98
C VAL A 68 -8.88 -1.47 4.17
N LYS A 69 -10.10 -1.91 4.48
CA LYS A 69 -10.83 -2.86 3.64
C LYS A 69 -11.74 -2.08 2.72
N ILE A 70 -11.61 -2.27 1.41
CA ILE A 70 -12.53 -1.64 0.46
C ILE A 70 -13.93 -2.23 0.60
N LYS A 71 -14.94 -1.39 0.45
CA LYS A 71 -16.35 -1.79 0.57
C LYS A 71 -16.86 -2.37 -0.76
N ASN A 72 -16.48 -1.77 -1.88
CA ASN A 72 -16.98 -2.12 -3.20
C ASN A 72 -16.02 -3.05 -3.96
N GLN A 73 -15.97 -4.30 -3.52
CA GLN A 73 -15.21 -5.37 -4.17
C GLN A 73 -15.65 -5.65 -5.62
N ILE A 74 -16.91 -5.33 -5.98
CA ILE A 74 -17.42 -5.51 -7.35
C ILE A 74 -16.72 -4.51 -8.29
N LYS A 75 -16.65 -3.24 -7.92
CA LYS A 75 -15.95 -2.22 -8.70
C LYS A 75 -14.45 -2.51 -8.84
N ALA A 76 -13.81 -3.05 -7.80
CA ALA A 76 -12.42 -3.48 -7.92
C ALA A 76 -12.25 -4.56 -8.99
N LYS A 77 -13.18 -5.53 -9.06
CA LYS A 77 -13.17 -6.58 -10.10
C LYS A 77 -13.42 -6.06 -11.51
N GLU A 78 -14.19 -4.98 -11.66
CA GLU A 78 -14.44 -4.34 -12.97
C GLU A 78 -13.19 -3.68 -13.57
N ILE A 79 -12.20 -3.32 -12.72
CA ILE A 79 -10.95 -2.67 -13.13
C ILE A 79 -9.87 -3.69 -13.52
N LEU A 80 -10.00 -4.94 -13.08
CA LEU A 80 -9.03 -5.99 -13.36
C LEU A 80 -8.80 -6.16 -14.86
N SER A 81 -7.54 -6.37 -15.21
CA SER A 81 -7.14 -6.66 -16.59
C SER A 81 -5.92 -7.56 -16.62
N LYS A 82 -5.42 -7.89 -17.81
CA LYS A 82 -4.17 -8.65 -17.96
C LYS A 82 -2.98 -7.97 -17.26
N ASN A 83 -2.99 -6.64 -17.15
CA ASN A 83 -1.89 -5.84 -16.62
C ASN A 83 -2.28 -5.10 -15.34
N VAL A 84 -3.46 -5.36 -14.77
CA VAL A 84 -3.92 -4.70 -13.55
C VAL A 84 -4.43 -5.76 -12.60
N ASP A 85 -3.74 -5.91 -11.48
CA ASP A 85 -4.06 -6.90 -10.46
C ASP A 85 -5.04 -6.37 -9.40
N TYR A 86 -5.29 -7.19 -8.39
CA TYR A 86 -6.16 -6.83 -7.29
C TYR A 86 -5.58 -5.71 -6.42
N GLY A 87 -4.27 -5.68 -6.16
CA GLY A 87 -3.63 -4.64 -5.35
C GLY A 87 -3.82 -3.26 -5.96
N GLU A 88 -3.55 -3.14 -7.26
CA GLU A 88 -3.74 -1.90 -8.03
C GLU A 88 -5.21 -1.49 -8.09
N SER A 89 -6.10 -2.45 -8.37
CA SER A 89 -7.54 -2.19 -8.43
C SER A 89 -8.10 -1.73 -7.09
N GLU A 90 -7.71 -2.36 -5.98
CA GLU A 90 -8.13 -1.95 -4.64
C GLU A 90 -7.55 -0.58 -4.25
N CYS A 91 -6.36 -0.21 -4.73
CA CYS A 91 -5.81 1.14 -4.52
C CYS A 91 -6.70 2.20 -5.16
N ILE A 92 -7.14 2.00 -6.41
CA ILE A 92 -8.04 2.94 -7.10
C ILE A 92 -9.38 3.06 -6.36
N ILE A 93 -9.98 1.94 -5.97
CA ILE A 93 -11.24 1.96 -5.22
C ILE A 93 -11.06 2.61 -3.84
N SER A 94 -9.93 2.37 -3.17
CA SER A 94 -9.60 3.03 -1.90
C SER A 94 -9.51 4.54 -2.04
N CYS A 95 -8.92 5.06 -3.13
CA CYS A 95 -8.90 6.50 -3.41
C CYS A 95 -10.32 7.07 -3.49
N ILE A 96 -11.20 6.41 -4.25
CA ILE A 96 -12.60 6.81 -4.45
C ILE A 96 -13.37 6.79 -3.12
N GLU A 97 -13.29 5.69 -2.37
CA GLU A 97 -14.04 5.53 -1.11
C GLU A 97 -13.59 6.50 -0.01
N ASN A 98 -12.34 6.95 -0.05
CA ASN A 98 -11.75 7.84 0.95
C ASN A 98 -11.69 9.31 0.51
N ASN A 99 -12.22 9.66 -0.67
CA ASN A 99 -12.12 10.98 -1.30
C ASN A 99 -10.66 11.49 -1.39
N ILE A 100 -9.72 10.60 -1.70
CA ILE A 100 -8.32 10.93 -1.91
C ILE A 100 -8.13 11.24 -3.39
N LYS A 101 -7.63 12.45 -3.70
CA LYS A 101 -7.33 12.85 -5.09
C LYS A 101 -6.10 12.09 -5.58
N THR A 102 -6.24 11.48 -6.76
CA THR A 102 -5.19 10.79 -7.51
C THR A 102 -4.43 11.75 -8.39
#